data_AF-A0A8H5M293-F1
#
_entry.id   AF-A0A8H5M293-F1
#
_cell.length_a   1.000
_cell.length_b   1.000
_cell.length_c   1.000
_cell.angle_alpha   90.00
_cell.angle_beta   90.00
_cell.angle_gamma   90.00
#
_symmetry.space_group_name_H-M   'P 1'
#
loop_
_entity.id
_entity.type
_entity.pdbx_description
1 polymer ?
#
loop_
_entity_poly.entity_id
_entity_poly.type
_entity_poly.pdbx_seq_one_letter_code
_entity_poly.pdbx_strand_id
1 'polypeptide(L)'
;MPEHTRTAVRSHSLRALERKTSHRCKAIECPPFGLTRTCRAISILQLQHLVNDCRLSLPALNLGSLLAATKVEDVKDFIEQQFSESVSAPEEVFYVSEAHIKALRVLSTKISSAKSIFSDYTLSLRRHEYLPSDGLVLKAFGNLQLLLEFANTKRTSMEQTMLKALDDFPDTTEARLRKLMSQIGEAQDPFRKIPNVTVANFNTLGVGRWVDDEIMNYFVSKWCRRSTVLGLNTFFACKYLFQEDSCLFAKTGTLTAEAERKALRWCANTMKNLDTDHWDAVFIPINENQLHWYSAYIDFRLKRIEIFDSLETTCVTNRDKPLSLQKNMKLMLVLMWLTEVLGRLRGEQVMLKNNPETDWVCEPHSMVPFQPNSYDCGVHCLWHLRHLLQYRQIKPGSLAELGLAFTDNMVGKRARLAGELLRDCGLEDGQLPSLSLC
;
A
#
# COMPACT_ATOMS: atom_id res chain seq x y z
N MET A 1 -41.49 -14.32 -7.53
CA MET A 1 -40.85 -14.36 -8.86
C MET A 1 -39.61 -13.47 -8.80
N PRO A 2 -38.38 -14.03 -8.73
CA PRO A 2 -37.23 -13.28 -8.27
C PRO A 2 -36.57 -12.43 -9.38
N GLU A 3 -36.14 -11.23 -9.03
CA GLU A 3 -35.53 -10.21 -9.93
C GLU A 3 -34.22 -10.66 -10.62
N HIS A 4 -33.64 -11.79 -10.22
CA HIS A 4 -32.37 -12.30 -10.76
C HIS A 4 -32.44 -12.73 -12.25
N THR A 5 -33.63 -12.98 -12.82
CA THR A 5 -33.76 -13.40 -14.22
C THR A 5 -33.68 -12.24 -15.21
N ARG A 6 -33.97 -10.99 -14.80
CA ARG A 6 -33.98 -9.83 -15.71
C ARG A 6 -32.57 -9.34 -16.09
N THR A 7 -31.60 -9.48 -15.20
CA THR A 7 -30.22 -9.01 -15.43
C THR A 7 -29.48 -9.91 -16.42
N ALA A 8 -29.70 -11.23 -16.34
CA ALA A 8 -29.08 -12.21 -17.23
C ALA A 8 -29.52 -12.05 -18.70
N VAL A 9 -30.81 -11.77 -18.94
CA VAL A 9 -31.37 -11.58 -20.29
C VAL A 9 -30.83 -10.33 -20.98
N ARG A 10 -30.59 -9.23 -20.24
CA ARG A 10 -29.99 -8.00 -20.79
C ARG A 10 -28.53 -8.18 -21.21
N SER A 11 -27.74 -8.93 -20.42
CA SER A 11 -26.33 -9.19 -20.75
C SER A 11 -26.13 -10.02 -22.02
N HIS A 12 -27.05 -10.97 -22.30
CA HIS A 12 -27.01 -11.81 -23.49
C HIS A 12 -27.35 -11.04 -24.78
N SER A 13 -28.28 -10.07 -24.69
CA SER A 13 -28.67 -9.22 -25.82
C SER A 13 -27.54 -8.27 -26.25
N LEU A 14 -26.81 -7.70 -25.28
CA LEU A 14 -25.68 -6.82 -25.54
C LEU A 14 -24.51 -7.57 -26.19
N ARG A 15 -24.15 -8.76 -25.67
CA ARG A 15 -23.11 -9.62 -26.28
C ARG A 15 -23.50 -10.11 -27.67
N ALA A 16 -24.78 -10.34 -27.93
CA ALA A 16 -25.27 -10.70 -29.27
C ALA A 16 -25.21 -9.52 -30.24
N LEU A 17 -25.46 -8.30 -29.77
CA LEU A 17 -25.31 -7.07 -30.54
C LEU A 17 -23.82 -6.80 -30.83
N GLU A 18 -22.95 -6.89 -29.82
CA GLU A 18 -21.49 -6.75 -29.94
C GLU A 18 -20.88 -7.79 -30.90
N ARG A 19 -21.29 -9.06 -30.84
CA ARG A 19 -20.80 -10.08 -31.79
C ARG A 19 -21.30 -9.86 -33.22
N LYS A 20 -22.54 -9.36 -33.40
CA LYS A 20 -23.07 -9.03 -34.73
C LYS A 20 -22.47 -7.75 -35.31
N THR A 21 -22.06 -6.78 -34.49
CA THR A 21 -21.47 -5.51 -34.95
C THR A 21 -19.95 -5.59 -35.06
N SER A 22 -19.25 -6.30 -34.17
CA SER A 22 -17.78 -6.50 -34.24
C SER A 22 -17.35 -7.18 -35.54
N HIS A 23 -18.17 -8.08 -36.10
CA HIS A 23 -17.88 -8.71 -37.39
C HIS A 23 -18.34 -7.90 -38.62
N ARG A 24 -19.19 -6.87 -38.46
CA ARG A 24 -19.61 -5.97 -39.55
C ARG A 24 -18.94 -4.60 -39.53
N CYS A 25 -18.26 -4.25 -38.44
CA CYS A 25 -17.43 -3.05 -38.31
C CYS A 25 -15.94 -3.39 -38.40
N LYS A 26 -15.59 -4.47 -39.12
CA LYS A 26 -14.25 -4.58 -39.69
C LYS A 26 -14.14 -3.50 -40.75
N ALA A 27 -13.53 -2.37 -40.38
CA ALA A 27 -12.87 -1.42 -41.26
C ALA A 27 -13.39 -1.43 -42.70
N ILE A 28 -14.65 -1.03 -42.90
CA ILE A 28 -15.02 -0.45 -44.19
C ILE A 28 -14.44 0.96 -44.08
N GLU A 29 -13.38 1.19 -44.84
CA GLU A 29 -12.89 2.50 -45.23
C GLU A 29 -14.09 3.35 -45.66
N CYS A 30 -14.69 4.09 -44.72
CA CYS A 30 -15.70 5.09 -45.04
C CYS A 30 -14.96 6.44 -45.10
N PRO A 31 -14.85 7.06 -46.29
CA PRO A 31 -14.19 8.36 -46.48
C PRO A 31 -15.06 9.49 -45.84
N PRO A 32 -14.65 10.76 -45.88
CA PRO A 32 -14.39 11.65 -44.73
C PRO A 32 -15.61 12.10 -43.88
N PHE A 33 -16.77 11.45 -43.98
CA PHE A 33 -18.08 11.91 -43.54
C PHE A 33 -18.46 11.64 -42.07
N GLY A 34 -17.49 11.53 -41.15
CA GLY A 34 -17.79 11.36 -39.71
C GLY A 34 -18.27 9.96 -39.31
N LEU A 35 -18.64 9.81 -38.03
CA LEU A 35 -19.20 8.56 -37.51
C LEU A 35 -20.54 8.26 -38.20
N THR A 36 -20.72 7.01 -38.65
CA THR A 36 -22.03 6.58 -39.17
C THR A 36 -23.11 6.72 -38.09
N ARG A 37 -24.36 6.94 -38.50
CA ARG A 37 -25.52 6.98 -37.58
C ARG A 37 -25.57 5.76 -36.65
N THR A 38 -25.16 4.59 -37.16
CA THR A 38 -25.07 3.33 -36.40
C THR A 38 -23.96 3.38 -35.36
N CYS A 39 -22.75 3.81 -35.73
CA CYS A 39 -21.63 3.96 -34.79
C CYS A 39 -21.99 4.92 -33.66
N ARG A 40 -22.60 6.06 -33.99
CA ARG A 40 -23.06 7.05 -33.01
C ARG A 40 -24.09 6.47 -32.04
N ALA A 41 -25.08 5.74 -32.54
CA ALA A 41 -26.09 5.08 -31.70
C ALA A 41 -25.44 4.05 -30.75
N ILE A 42 -24.47 3.27 -31.23
CA ILE A 42 -23.73 2.31 -30.40
C ILE A 42 -22.94 3.04 -29.31
N SER A 43 -22.21 4.10 -29.63
CA SER A 43 -21.45 4.88 -28.64
C SER A 43 -22.35 5.51 -27.58
N ILE A 44 -23.51 6.05 -27.97
CA ILE A 44 -24.49 6.59 -27.03
C ILE A 44 -25.02 5.48 -26.11
N LEU A 45 -25.32 4.30 -26.64
CA LEU A 45 -25.78 3.16 -25.84
C LEU A 45 -24.71 2.67 -24.85
N GLN A 46 -23.45 2.57 -25.30
CA GLN A 46 -22.32 2.21 -24.44
C GLN A 46 -22.11 3.24 -23.33
N LEU A 47 -22.18 4.52 -23.67
CA LEU A 47 -22.09 5.62 -22.71
C LEU A 47 -23.24 5.58 -21.70
N GLN A 48 -24.48 5.36 -22.16
CA GLN A 48 -25.63 5.20 -21.26
C GLN A 48 -25.47 4.00 -20.32
N HIS A 49 -24.94 2.88 -20.81
CA HIS A 49 -24.65 1.72 -19.98
C HIS A 49 -23.61 2.04 -18.92
N LEU A 50 -22.50 2.67 -19.30
CA LEU A 50 -21.45 3.07 -18.37
C LEU A 50 -21.97 4.05 -17.31
N VAL A 51 -22.75 5.05 -17.72
CA VAL A 51 -23.37 6.01 -16.80
C VAL A 51 -24.32 5.30 -15.83
N ASN A 52 -25.14 4.37 -16.32
CA ASN A 52 -26.03 3.58 -15.47
C ASN A 52 -25.27 2.68 -14.48
N ASP A 53 -24.13 2.11 -14.88
CA ASP A 53 -23.28 1.34 -13.97
C ASP A 53 -22.68 2.24 -12.88
N CYS A 54 -22.27 3.47 -13.24
CA CYS A 54 -21.74 4.45 -12.30
C CYS A 54 -22.79 4.97 -11.31
N ARG A 55 -24.09 4.93 -11.65
CA ARG A 55 -25.19 5.36 -10.77
C ARG A 55 -25.31 4.53 -9.50
N LEU A 56 -24.78 3.32 -9.48
CA LEU A 56 -24.72 2.50 -8.27
C LEU A 56 -23.84 3.15 -7.18
N SER A 57 -22.84 3.93 -7.59
CA SER A 57 -21.94 4.67 -6.70
C SER A 57 -22.28 6.16 -6.61
N LEU A 58 -22.97 6.69 -7.63
CA LEU A 58 -23.29 8.11 -7.75
C LEU A 58 -24.73 8.30 -8.28
N PRO A 59 -25.75 8.14 -7.42
CA PRO A 59 -27.15 8.05 -7.87
C PRO A 59 -27.63 9.23 -8.72
N ALA A 60 -27.11 10.43 -8.45
CA ALA A 60 -27.42 11.66 -9.17
C ALA A 60 -26.83 11.72 -10.58
N LEU A 61 -25.80 10.91 -10.89
CA LEU A 61 -25.14 10.91 -12.18
C LEU A 61 -26.09 10.44 -13.27
N ASN A 62 -26.27 11.24 -14.31
CA ASN A 62 -26.99 10.84 -15.50
C ASN A 62 -26.37 11.48 -16.73
N LEU A 63 -26.76 11.03 -17.93
CA LEU A 63 -26.18 11.57 -19.16
C LEU A 63 -26.48 13.07 -19.31
N GLY A 64 -27.65 13.52 -18.84
CA GLY A 64 -28.02 14.93 -18.81
C GLY A 64 -27.09 15.75 -17.93
N SER A 65 -26.78 15.30 -16.70
CA SER A 65 -25.87 16.01 -15.79
C SER A 65 -24.45 16.08 -16.34
N LEU A 66 -23.96 15.00 -16.96
CA LEU A 66 -22.66 15.01 -17.64
C LEU A 66 -22.63 15.98 -18.81
N LEU A 67 -23.69 16.03 -19.64
CA LEU A 67 -23.74 16.94 -20.78
C LEU A 67 -23.97 18.40 -20.37
N ALA A 68 -24.61 18.64 -19.22
CA ALA A 68 -24.85 19.96 -18.67
C ALA A 68 -23.57 20.64 -18.19
N ALA A 69 -22.58 19.88 -17.69
CA ALA A 69 -21.28 20.41 -17.30
C ALA A 69 -20.56 21.03 -18.52
N THR A 70 -20.41 22.35 -18.52
CA THR A 70 -19.76 23.14 -19.59
C THR A 70 -18.33 23.51 -19.25
N LYS A 71 -17.98 23.51 -17.96
CA LYS A 71 -16.66 23.86 -17.43
C LYS A 71 -16.11 22.70 -16.59
N VAL A 72 -14.80 22.71 -16.37
CA VAL A 72 -14.11 21.72 -15.53
C VAL A 72 -14.63 21.79 -14.10
N GLU A 73 -14.90 23.01 -13.62
CA GLU A 73 -15.43 23.30 -12.29
C GLU A 73 -16.81 22.65 -12.07
N ASP A 74 -17.67 22.59 -13.09
CA ASP A 74 -18.99 21.98 -12.97
C ASP A 74 -18.90 20.49 -12.59
N VAL A 75 -17.90 19.77 -13.12
CA VAL A 75 -17.68 18.34 -12.81
C VAL A 75 -17.07 18.18 -11.41
N LYS A 76 -16.16 19.08 -11.04
CA LYS A 76 -15.55 19.12 -9.71
C LYS A 76 -16.60 19.37 -8.64
N ASP A 77 -17.40 20.43 -8.78
CA ASP A 77 -18.47 20.82 -7.86
C ASP A 77 -19.51 19.70 -7.73
N PHE A 78 -19.81 18.99 -8.83
CA PHE A 78 -20.66 17.81 -8.79
C PHE A 78 -20.09 16.71 -7.90
N ILE A 79 -18.79 16.37 -8.00
CA ILE A 79 -18.16 15.40 -7.09
C ILE A 79 -18.16 15.92 -5.65
N GLU A 80 -17.81 17.18 -5.44
CA GLU A 80 -17.75 17.78 -4.10
C GLU A 80 -19.11 17.79 -3.42
N GLN A 81 -20.19 18.11 -4.13
CA GLN A 81 -21.55 18.08 -3.60
C GLN A 81 -22.02 16.67 -3.25
N GLN A 82 -21.65 15.67 -4.05
CA GLN A 82 -22.07 14.28 -3.81
C GLN A 82 -21.31 13.63 -2.64
N PHE A 83 -20.09 14.10 -2.35
CA PHE A 83 -19.22 13.56 -1.31
C PHE A 83 -18.82 14.63 -0.28
N SER A 84 -19.69 15.63 -0.05
CA SER A 84 -19.49 16.64 0.99
C SER A 84 -19.83 16.02 2.34
N GLU A 85 -18.91 16.14 3.29
CA GLU A 85 -19.10 15.66 4.65
C GLU A 85 -19.69 16.80 5.50
N SER A 86 -20.97 16.73 5.85
CA SER A 86 -21.51 17.48 6.99
C SER A 86 -21.48 16.55 8.19
N VAL A 87 -20.29 16.24 8.69
CA VAL A 87 -20.15 15.34 9.82
C VAL A 87 -19.93 16.13 11.09
N SER A 88 -20.76 15.85 12.10
CA SER A 88 -20.74 16.58 13.37
C SER A 88 -19.94 15.86 14.46
N ALA A 89 -19.86 14.53 14.38
CA ALA A 89 -19.22 13.68 15.37
C ALA A 89 -18.02 12.90 14.78
N PRO A 90 -16.92 12.73 15.52
CA PRO A 90 -15.76 11.93 15.08
C PRO A 90 -16.10 10.50 14.64
N GLU A 91 -17.06 9.87 15.30
CA GLU A 91 -17.48 8.50 14.99
C GLU A 91 -18.14 8.40 13.61
N GLU A 92 -18.96 9.39 13.27
CA GLU A 92 -19.62 9.51 11.96
C GLU A 92 -18.59 9.70 10.85
N VAL A 93 -17.45 10.37 11.12
CA VAL A 93 -16.42 10.68 10.11
C VAL A 93 -15.95 9.38 9.49
N PHE A 94 -15.67 8.37 10.32
CA PHE A 94 -15.18 7.10 9.81
C PHE A 94 -16.20 6.40 8.91
N TYR A 95 -17.45 6.25 9.35
CA TYR A 95 -18.46 5.53 8.59
C TYR A 95 -18.80 6.23 7.27
N VAL A 96 -18.90 7.56 7.30
CA VAL A 96 -19.19 8.37 6.11
C VAL A 96 -18.00 8.33 5.15
N SER A 97 -16.78 8.57 5.64
CA SER A 97 -15.58 8.55 4.80
C SER A 97 -15.38 7.18 4.16
N GLU A 98 -15.54 6.09 4.92
CA GLU A 98 -15.40 4.71 4.44
C GLU A 98 -16.40 4.39 3.31
N ALA A 99 -17.69 4.70 3.51
CA ALA A 99 -18.73 4.47 2.50
C ALA A 99 -18.47 5.29 1.22
N HIS A 100 -18.03 6.54 1.36
CA HIS A 100 -17.68 7.40 0.24
C HIS A 100 -16.43 6.95 -0.49
N ILE A 101 -15.36 6.57 0.22
CA ILE A 101 -14.12 6.02 -0.37
C ILE A 101 -14.45 4.78 -1.19
N LYS A 102 -15.29 3.89 -0.65
CA LYS A 102 -15.76 2.69 -1.36
C LYS A 102 -16.53 3.05 -2.62
N ALA A 103 -17.49 3.97 -2.54
CA ALA A 103 -18.25 4.43 -3.71
C ALA A 103 -17.32 5.02 -4.79
N LEU A 104 -16.33 5.83 -4.39
CA LEU A 104 -15.34 6.40 -5.28
C LEU A 104 -14.43 5.33 -5.92
N ARG A 105 -14.00 4.30 -5.17
CA ARG A 105 -13.22 3.16 -5.73
C ARG A 105 -14.01 2.41 -6.80
N VAL A 106 -15.28 2.11 -6.54
CA VAL A 106 -16.17 1.44 -7.51
C VAL A 106 -16.35 2.31 -8.75
N LEU A 107 -16.64 3.60 -8.57
CA LEU A 107 -16.76 4.57 -9.66
C LEU A 107 -15.49 4.61 -10.52
N SER A 108 -14.32 4.79 -9.90
CA SER A 108 -13.04 4.86 -10.60
C SER A 108 -12.73 3.58 -11.37
N THR A 109 -13.07 2.42 -10.82
CA THR A 109 -12.88 1.11 -11.48
C THR A 109 -13.78 0.99 -12.71
N LYS A 110 -15.06 1.36 -12.60
CA LYS A 110 -16.01 1.33 -13.71
C LYS A 110 -15.56 2.24 -14.85
N ILE A 111 -15.21 3.49 -14.56
CA ILE A 111 -14.73 4.42 -15.60
C ILE A 111 -13.40 3.94 -16.20
N SER A 112 -12.48 3.43 -15.38
CA SER A 112 -11.19 2.92 -15.86
C SER A 112 -11.32 1.68 -16.76
N SER A 113 -12.29 0.80 -16.50
CA SER A 113 -12.57 -0.34 -17.38
C SER A 113 -13.06 0.06 -18.77
N ALA A 114 -13.57 1.29 -18.92
CA ALA A 114 -13.99 1.85 -20.20
C ALA A 114 -12.85 2.56 -20.96
N LYS A 115 -11.60 2.52 -20.48
CA LYS A 115 -10.45 3.15 -21.15
C LYS A 115 -10.25 2.70 -22.60
N SER A 116 -10.49 1.43 -22.90
CA SER A 116 -10.43 0.92 -24.28
C SER A 116 -11.49 1.55 -25.19
N ILE A 117 -12.70 1.76 -24.67
CA ILE A 117 -13.78 2.46 -25.39
C ILE A 117 -13.33 3.90 -25.68
N PHE A 118 -12.68 4.57 -24.72
CA PHE A 118 -12.17 5.92 -24.92
C PHE A 118 -11.07 6.00 -25.98
N SER A 119 -10.12 5.05 -26.00
CA SER A 119 -9.05 5.03 -27.00
C SER A 119 -9.59 4.81 -28.41
N ASP A 120 -10.51 3.86 -28.57
CA ASP A 120 -11.09 3.52 -29.86
C ASP A 120 -11.91 4.70 -30.42
N TYR A 121 -12.65 5.37 -29.53
CA TYR A 121 -13.45 6.53 -29.89
C TYR A 121 -12.57 7.74 -30.27
N THR A 122 -11.53 8.03 -29.48
CA THR A 122 -10.60 9.14 -29.76
C THR A 122 -9.90 8.95 -31.10
N LEU A 123 -9.46 7.72 -31.41
CA LEU A 123 -8.86 7.39 -32.71
C LEU A 123 -9.84 7.56 -33.86
N SER A 124 -11.10 7.15 -33.66
CA SER A 124 -12.15 7.31 -34.67
C SER A 124 -12.40 8.78 -34.98
N LEU A 125 -12.43 9.64 -33.96
CA LEU A 125 -12.67 11.07 -34.14
C LEU A 125 -11.53 11.83 -34.79
N ARG A 126 -10.26 11.51 -34.48
CA ARG A 126 -9.10 12.14 -35.14
C ARG A 126 -9.11 11.93 -36.66
N ARG A 127 -9.79 10.89 -37.14
CA ARG A 127 -9.91 10.55 -38.57
C ARG A 127 -11.05 11.30 -39.26
N HIS A 128 -11.87 12.05 -38.53
CA HIS A 128 -13.03 12.75 -39.06
C HIS A 128 -12.88 14.26 -38.85
N GLU A 129 -12.55 15.00 -39.92
CA GLU A 129 -12.31 16.45 -39.88
C GLU A 129 -13.59 17.29 -39.69
N TYR A 130 -14.79 16.71 -39.85
CA TYR A 130 -16.06 17.42 -39.76
C TYR A 130 -17.10 16.63 -38.96
N LEU A 131 -17.63 17.19 -37.85
CA LEU A 131 -19.08 17.41 -37.62
C LEU A 131 -19.45 17.87 -36.18
N PRO A 132 -20.51 18.71 -36.02
CA PRO A 132 -21.00 19.24 -34.73
C PRO A 132 -21.72 18.24 -33.80
N SER A 133 -22.26 17.14 -34.34
CA SER A 133 -23.11 16.22 -33.57
C SER A 133 -22.36 15.17 -32.72
N ASP A 134 -21.05 15.04 -32.98
CA ASP A 134 -20.11 14.22 -32.21
C ASP A 134 -19.60 14.97 -30.98
N GLY A 135 -19.76 16.30 -30.95
CA GLY A 135 -19.38 17.16 -29.84
C GLY A 135 -20.03 16.76 -28.51
N LEU A 136 -21.27 16.26 -28.52
CA LEU A 136 -21.95 15.81 -27.29
C LEU A 136 -21.34 14.52 -26.72
N VAL A 137 -21.06 13.54 -27.58
CA VAL A 137 -20.48 12.26 -27.15
C VAL A 137 -19.04 12.49 -26.68
N LEU A 138 -18.27 13.29 -27.42
CA LEU A 138 -16.96 13.77 -27.03
C LEU A 138 -16.98 14.48 -25.67
N LYS A 139 -17.89 15.43 -25.51
CA LYS A 139 -18.06 16.19 -24.27
C LYS A 139 -18.38 15.26 -23.10
N ALA A 140 -19.30 14.31 -23.27
CA ALA A 140 -19.62 13.37 -22.21
C ALA A 140 -18.43 12.47 -21.83
N PHE A 141 -17.63 12.02 -22.80
CA PHE A 141 -16.41 11.26 -22.52
C PHE A 141 -15.34 12.11 -21.83
N GLY A 142 -15.12 13.35 -22.27
CA GLY A 142 -14.23 14.29 -21.59
C GLY A 142 -14.66 14.52 -20.14
N ASN A 143 -15.96 14.72 -19.92
CA ASN A 143 -16.50 14.90 -18.57
C ASN A 143 -16.40 13.64 -17.71
N LEU A 144 -16.47 12.43 -18.28
CA LEU A 144 -16.20 11.19 -17.56
C LEU A 144 -14.72 11.03 -17.16
N GLN A 145 -13.79 11.50 -17.99
CA GLN A 145 -12.36 11.50 -17.66
C GLN A 145 -12.06 12.47 -16.51
N LEU A 146 -12.63 13.69 -16.57
CA LEU A 146 -12.57 14.64 -15.47
C LEU A 146 -13.21 14.07 -14.20
N LEU A 147 -14.37 13.39 -14.33
CA LEU A 147 -15.03 12.72 -13.20
C LEU A 147 -14.12 11.68 -12.55
N LEU A 148 -13.38 10.88 -13.34
CA LEU A 148 -12.41 9.91 -12.82
C LEU A 148 -11.26 10.58 -12.08
N GLU A 149 -10.70 11.66 -12.62
CA GLU A 149 -9.62 12.42 -11.99
C GLU A 149 -10.05 13.04 -10.66
N PHE A 150 -11.20 13.73 -10.64
CA PHE A 150 -11.74 14.31 -9.42
C PHE A 150 -12.19 13.25 -8.41
N ALA A 151 -12.77 12.14 -8.86
CA ALA A 151 -13.11 11.02 -7.97
C ALA A 151 -11.86 10.44 -7.29
N ASN A 152 -10.76 10.26 -8.03
CA ASN A 152 -9.50 9.79 -7.46
C ASN A 152 -8.90 10.80 -6.48
N THR A 153 -8.91 12.09 -6.83
CA THR A 153 -8.41 13.16 -5.96
C THR A 153 -9.21 13.24 -4.66
N LYS A 154 -10.55 13.26 -4.77
CA LYS A 154 -11.45 13.26 -3.62
C LYS A 154 -11.26 12.01 -2.76
N ARG A 155 -11.15 10.82 -3.38
CA ARG A 155 -10.87 9.56 -2.67
C ARG A 155 -9.59 9.64 -1.87
N THR A 156 -8.49 10.08 -2.48
CA THR A 156 -7.19 10.22 -1.79
C THR A 156 -7.28 11.22 -0.63
N SER A 157 -7.95 12.36 -0.82
CA SER A 157 -8.18 13.32 0.25
C SER A 157 -8.98 12.73 1.41
N MET A 158 -10.03 11.98 1.12
CA MET A 158 -10.85 11.32 2.14
C MET A 158 -10.10 10.20 2.86
N GLU A 159 -9.30 9.42 2.14
CA GLU A 159 -8.40 8.42 2.73
C GLU A 159 -7.43 9.10 3.69
N GLN A 160 -6.83 10.24 3.32
CA GLN A 160 -5.96 11.01 4.21
C GLN A 160 -6.71 11.52 5.46
N THR A 161 -7.91 12.08 5.30
CA THR A 161 -8.74 12.53 6.44
C THR A 161 -9.07 11.37 7.38
N MET A 162 -9.50 10.23 6.85
CA MET A 162 -9.81 9.04 7.62
C MET A 162 -8.56 8.47 8.32
N LEU A 163 -7.42 8.41 7.63
CA LEU A 163 -6.17 8.00 8.25
C LEU A 163 -5.83 8.93 9.42
N LYS A 164 -5.92 10.25 9.22
CA LYS A 164 -5.70 11.22 10.30
C LYS A 164 -6.67 11.01 11.46
N ALA A 165 -7.95 10.78 11.19
CA ALA A 165 -8.94 10.50 12.21
C ALA A 165 -8.59 9.26 13.07
N LEU A 166 -8.00 8.21 12.46
CA LEU A 166 -7.53 7.04 13.22
C LEU A 166 -6.45 7.38 14.27
N ASP A 167 -5.68 8.43 14.04
CA ASP A 167 -4.66 8.92 14.97
C ASP A 167 -5.23 9.96 15.94
N ASP A 168 -6.08 10.87 15.46
CA ASP A 168 -6.67 11.97 16.24
C ASP A 168 -7.71 11.47 17.27
N PHE A 169 -8.34 10.30 17.02
CA PHE A 169 -9.36 9.70 17.90
C PHE A 169 -8.98 8.28 18.34
N PRO A 170 -7.96 8.12 19.20
CA PRO A 170 -7.41 6.81 19.56
C PRO A 170 -8.42 5.91 20.27
N ASP A 171 -9.26 6.44 21.17
CA ASP A 171 -10.24 5.63 21.93
C ASP A 171 -11.31 5.03 21.01
N THR A 172 -11.85 5.85 20.10
CA THR A 172 -12.79 5.39 19.06
C THR A 172 -12.13 4.35 18.16
N THR A 173 -10.89 4.58 17.77
CA THR A 173 -10.13 3.66 16.92
C THR A 173 -9.84 2.33 17.61
N GLU A 174 -9.50 2.36 18.89
CA GLU A 174 -9.34 1.19 19.74
C GLU A 174 -10.63 0.38 19.82
N ALA A 175 -11.76 1.02 20.11
CA ALA A 175 -13.06 0.35 20.17
C ALA A 175 -13.40 -0.34 18.85
N ARG A 176 -13.17 0.34 17.71
CA ARG A 176 -13.39 -0.23 16.37
C ARG A 176 -12.44 -1.39 16.08
N LEU A 177 -11.15 -1.26 16.45
CA LEU A 177 -10.17 -2.33 16.26
C LEU A 177 -10.51 -3.57 17.10
N ARG A 178 -10.92 -3.40 18.37
CA ARG A 178 -11.37 -4.50 19.22
C ARG A 178 -12.59 -5.22 18.63
N LYS A 179 -13.56 -4.45 18.13
CA LYS A 179 -14.75 -4.99 17.45
C LYS A 179 -14.36 -5.80 16.21
N LEU A 180 -13.46 -5.26 15.37
CA LEU A 180 -12.93 -5.97 14.20
C LEU A 180 -12.28 -7.30 14.59
N MET A 181 -11.40 -7.30 15.58
CA MET A 181 -10.71 -8.51 16.03
C MET A 181 -11.70 -9.59 16.48
N SER A 182 -12.76 -9.20 17.21
CA SER A 182 -13.82 -10.13 17.63
C SER A 182 -14.54 -10.75 16.43
N GLN A 183 -14.94 -9.94 15.45
CA GLN A 183 -15.69 -10.39 14.28
C GLN A 183 -14.85 -11.30 13.36
N ILE A 184 -13.56 -11.01 13.20
CA ILE A 184 -12.64 -11.87 12.45
C ILE A 184 -12.40 -13.20 13.16
N GLY A 185 -12.41 -13.21 14.50
CA GLY A 185 -12.31 -14.43 15.30
C GLY A 185 -13.42 -15.45 15.03
N GLU A 186 -14.59 -14.98 14.58
CA GLU A 186 -15.75 -15.81 14.24
C GLU A 186 -15.75 -16.27 12.77
N ALA A 187 -14.95 -15.64 11.91
CA ALA A 187 -14.89 -15.97 10.49
C ALA A 187 -14.12 -17.27 10.24
N GLN A 188 -14.64 -18.11 9.35
CA GLN A 188 -13.96 -19.34 8.94
C GLN A 188 -12.90 -19.04 7.89
N ASP A 189 -11.62 -19.27 8.22
CA ASP A 189 -10.47 -19.13 7.31
C ASP A 189 -10.40 -17.80 6.51
N PRO A 190 -10.48 -16.63 7.18
CA PRO A 190 -10.49 -15.33 6.49
C PRO A 190 -9.18 -15.04 5.73
N PHE A 191 -8.07 -15.69 6.10
CA PHE A 191 -6.73 -15.40 5.59
C PHE A 191 -6.23 -16.38 4.53
N ARG A 192 -7.09 -17.24 3.96
CA ARG A 192 -6.71 -18.26 2.96
C ARG A 192 -5.86 -17.75 1.78
N LYS A 193 -6.02 -16.48 1.39
CA LYS A 193 -5.27 -15.87 0.28
C LYS A 193 -3.88 -15.36 0.67
N ILE A 194 -3.58 -15.23 1.96
CA ILE A 194 -2.30 -14.78 2.47
C ILE A 194 -1.60 -15.98 3.11
N PRO A 195 -0.57 -16.54 2.45
CA PRO A 195 0.11 -17.72 2.98
C PRO A 195 0.71 -17.43 4.36
N ASN A 196 0.66 -18.41 5.26
CA ASN A 196 1.23 -18.42 6.61
C ASN A 196 0.60 -17.44 7.62
N VAL A 197 -0.35 -16.58 7.22
CA VAL A 197 -1.08 -15.74 8.17
C VAL A 197 -2.36 -16.44 8.61
N THR A 198 -2.48 -16.65 9.92
CA THR A 198 -3.68 -17.20 10.57
C THR A 198 -4.45 -16.12 11.31
N VAL A 199 -5.66 -16.45 11.80
CA VAL A 199 -6.44 -15.57 12.69
C VAL A 199 -5.67 -15.24 13.97
N ALA A 200 -4.89 -16.19 14.50
CA ALA A 200 -4.05 -15.95 15.68
C ALA A 200 -2.97 -14.90 15.39
N ASN A 201 -2.33 -14.97 14.21
CA ASN A 201 -1.36 -13.96 13.80
C ASN A 201 -2.02 -12.59 13.61
N PHE A 202 -3.18 -12.54 12.94
CA PHE A 202 -3.93 -11.29 12.78
C PHE A 202 -4.28 -10.62 14.11
N ASN A 203 -4.68 -11.41 15.12
CA ASN A 203 -5.01 -10.91 16.46
C ASN A 203 -3.82 -10.24 17.16
N THR A 204 -2.58 -10.46 16.72
CA THR A 204 -1.39 -9.75 17.24
C THR A 204 -1.37 -8.26 16.86
N LEU A 205 -2.14 -7.85 15.84
CA LEU A 205 -2.38 -6.45 15.52
C LEU A 205 -3.36 -5.77 16.48
N GLY A 206 -4.07 -6.53 17.32
CA GLY A 206 -5.01 -5.99 18.31
C GLY A 206 -4.35 -5.04 19.33
N VAL A 207 -5.17 -4.25 20.02
CA VAL A 207 -4.68 -3.29 21.03
C VAL A 207 -3.97 -4.01 22.17
N GLY A 208 -2.79 -3.50 22.55
CA GLY A 208 -1.98 -4.07 23.64
C GLY A 208 -1.33 -5.41 23.32
N ARG A 209 -1.29 -5.82 22.04
CA ARG A 209 -0.70 -7.09 21.61
C ARG A 209 0.62 -6.88 20.89
N TRP A 210 1.53 -7.83 21.04
CA TRP A 210 2.83 -7.80 20.38
C TRP A 210 2.69 -8.41 19.00
N VAL A 211 3.07 -7.67 17.97
CA VAL A 211 3.13 -8.15 16.58
C VAL A 211 4.06 -9.37 16.52
N ASP A 212 3.64 -10.42 15.81
CA ASP A 212 4.47 -11.61 15.64
C ASP A 212 5.29 -11.61 14.34
N ASP A 213 6.10 -12.65 14.18
CA ASP A 213 6.95 -12.86 13.01
C ASP A 213 6.18 -12.96 11.70
N GLU A 214 5.00 -13.59 11.67
CA GLU A 214 4.24 -13.79 10.43
C GLU A 214 3.65 -12.47 9.92
N ILE A 215 3.12 -11.65 10.82
CA ILE A 215 2.66 -10.30 10.48
C ILE A 215 3.81 -9.41 10.03
N MET A 216 4.95 -9.45 10.75
CA MET A 216 6.15 -8.70 10.36
C MET A 216 6.63 -9.10 8.96
N ASN A 217 6.78 -10.41 8.72
CA ASN A 217 7.25 -10.96 7.45
C ASN A 217 6.30 -10.67 6.29
N TYR A 218 4.99 -10.72 6.54
CA TYR A 218 3.98 -10.35 5.55
C TYR A 218 4.16 -8.89 5.08
N PHE A 219 4.23 -7.93 6.01
CA PHE A 219 4.35 -6.52 5.65
C PHE A 219 5.71 -6.16 5.04
N VAL A 220 6.80 -6.72 5.55
CA VAL A 220 8.14 -6.54 4.95
C VAL A 220 8.15 -7.06 3.52
N SER A 221 7.62 -8.27 3.28
CA SER A 221 7.53 -8.84 1.94
C SER A 221 6.64 -8.00 1.02
N LYS A 222 5.48 -7.59 1.51
CA LYS A 222 4.51 -6.79 0.75
C LYS A 222 5.09 -5.45 0.33
N TRP A 223 5.64 -4.67 1.25
CA TRP A 223 6.08 -3.31 0.98
C TRP A 223 7.42 -3.25 0.26
N CYS A 224 8.29 -4.24 0.45
CA CYS A 224 9.55 -4.30 -0.28
C CYS A 224 9.40 -4.88 -1.69
N ARG A 225 8.29 -5.55 -2.02
CA ARG A 225 8.04 -6.09 -3.37
C ARG A 225 8.10 -4.98 -4.40
N ARG A 226 8.96 -5.16 -5.41
CA ARG A 226 9.24 -4.16 -6.48
C ARG A 226 9.73 -2.80 -5.97
N SER A 227 10.17 -2.73 -4.72
CA SER A 227 10.89 -1.57 -4.21
C SER A 227 12.39 -1.73 -4.48
N THR A 228 13.15 -0.67 -4.25
CA THR A 228 14.62 -0.71 -4.26
C THR A 228 15.20 -1.17 -2.92
N VAL A 229 14.37 -1.54 -1.94
CA VAL A 229 14.81 -2.04 -0.63
C VAL A 229 14.63 -3.55 -0.58
N LEU A 230 15.70 -4.28 -0.31
CA LEU A 230 15.67 -5.71 -0.05
C LEU A 230 15.20 -5.96 1.39
N GLY A 231 13.93 -6.30 1.57
CA GLY A 231 13.36 -6.66 2.88
C GLY A 231 13.69 -8.10 3.25
N LEU A 232 14.60 -8.30 4.21
CA LEU A 232 14.88 -9.62 4.77
C LEU A 232 13.78 -9.99 5.79
N ASN A 233 13.50 -11.29 5.93
CA ASN A 233 12.53 -11.78 6.90
C ASN A 233 13.17 -11.97 8.29
N THR A 234 12.34 -12.16 9.30
CA THR A 234 12.76 -12.28 10.71
C THR A 234 13.59 -13.54 10.94
N PHE A 235 13.31 -14.62 10.20
CA PHE A 235 14.10 -15.84 10.19
C PHE A 235 15.55 -15.63 9.75
N PHE A 236 15.82 -14.68 8.84
CA PHE A 236 17.19 -14.34 8.47
C PHE A 236 17.95 -13.81 9.67
N ALA A 237 17.36 -12.86 10.40
CA ALA A 237 17.97 -12.27 11.59
C ALA A 237 18.28 -13.35 12.64
N CYS A 238 17.28 -14.16 12.99
CA CYS A 238 17.43 -15.24 13.96
C CYS A 238 18.53 -16.23 13.56
N LYS A 239 18.58 -16.62 12.27
CA LYS A 239 19.49 -17.66 11.80
C LYS A 239 20.92 -17.18 11.55
N TYR A 240 21.12 -15.94 11.12
CA TYR A 240 22.44 -15.47 10.67
C TYR A 240 23.03 -14.35 11.52
N LEU A 241 22.19 -13.58 12.22
CA LEU A 241 22.66 -12.53 13.12
C LEU A 241 22.77 -13.02 14.57
N PHE A 242 21.92 -13.97 14.98
CA PHE A 242 21.77 -14.36 16.39
C PHE A 242 21.96 -15.85 16.72
N GLN A 243 22.14 -16.76 15.74
CA GLN A 243 22.41 -18.17 16.08
C GLN A 243 23.69 -18.31 16.91
N GLU A 244 23.64 -19.23 17.89
CA GLU A 244 24.69 -19.64 18.84
C GLU A 244 26.10 -19.30 18.35
N ASP A 245 26.63 -18.19 18.84
CA ASP A 245 27.97 -17.66 18.58
C ASP A 245 28.19 -16.79 17.33
N SER A 246 27.24 -16.51 16.44
CA SER A 246 27.44 -15.58 15.29
C SER A 246 27.91 -14.17 15.72
N CYS A 247 27.30 -13.59 16.76
CA CYS A 247 27.77 -12.36 17.42
C CYS A 247 29.11 -12.53 18.15
N LEU A 248 29.54 -13.76 18.47
CA LEU A 248 30.85 -14.09 19.04
C LEU A 248 31.91 -14.34 17.94
N PHE A 249 31.52 -14.86 16.77
CA PHE A 249 32.37 -15.07 15.60
C PHE A 249 32.73 -13.75 14.90
N ALA A 250 31.83 -12.76 14.93
CA ALA A 250 32.16 -11.40 14.51
C ALA A 250 33.32 -10.80 15.34
N LYS A 251 33.45 -11.20 16.63
CA LYS A 251 34.61 -10.84 17.47
C LYS A 251 35.88 -11.59 17.08
N THR A 252 35.80 -12.86 16.68
CA THR A 252 36.97 -13.69 16.34
C THR A 252 37.42 -13.56 14.88
N GLY A 253 36.66 -12.83 14.05
CA GLY A 253 37.18 -12.20 12.85
C GLY A 253 36.97 -12.97 11.55
N THR A 254 36.20 -14.06 11.51
CA THR A 254 35.81 -14.65 10.22
C THR A 254 34.51 -15.43 10.37
N LEU A 255 33.41 -14.86 9.91
CA LEU A 255 32.24 -15.67 9.56
C LEU A 255 32.67 -16.58 8.40
N THR A 256 32.31 -17.86 8.49
CA THR A 256 32.85 -18.89 7.61
C THR A 256 32.39 -18.69 6.16
N ALA A 257 33.16 -19.20 5.19
CA ALA A 257 32.74 -19.23 3.78
C ALA A 257 31.37 -19.91 3.59
N GLU A 258 31.00 -20.82 4.50
CA GLU A 258 29.67 -21.44 4.54
C GLU A 258 28.58 -20.45 4.98
N ALA A 259 28.84 -19.63 6.01
CA ALA A 259 27.92 -18.59 6.45
C ALA A 259 27.66 -17.56 5.33
N GLU A 260 28.72 -17.12 4.64
CA GLU A 260 28.61 -16.25 3.47
C GLU A 260 27.76 -16.90 2.37
N ARG A 261 28.05 -18.15 1.99
CA ARG A 261 27.28 -18.85 0.94
C ARG A 261 25.79 -18.98 1.30
N LYS A 262 25.47 -19.25 2.57
CA LYS A 262 24.09 -19.31 3.06
C LYS A 262 23.40 -17.95 3.03
N ALA A 263 24.08 -16.89 3.46
CA ALA A 263 23.56 -15.52 3.41
C ALA A 263 23.28 -15.09 1.97
N LEU A 264 24.21 -15.32 1.04
CA LEU A 264 24.04 -15.04 -0.39
C LEU A 264 22.87 -15.82 -0.99
N ARG A 265 22.75 -17.11 -0.68
CA ARG A 265 21.61 -17.94 -1.13
C ARG A 265 20.28 -17.40 -0.61
N TRP A 266 20.23 -16.96 0.65
CA TRP A 266 19.04 -16.37 1.22
C TRP A 266 18.65 -15.07 0.50
N CYS A 267 19.63 -14.18 0.28
CA CYS A 267 19.39 -12.92 -0.43
C CYS A 267 18.89 -13.16 -1.86
N ALA A 268 19.49 -14.10 -2.60
CA ALA A 268 19.05 -14.47 -3.93
C ALA A 268 17.60 -15.00 -3.94
N ASN A 269 17.22 -15.84 -2.96
CA ASN A 269 15.85 -16.32 -2.81
C ASN A 269 14.89 -15.17 -2.46
N THR A 270 15.29 -14.26 -1.58
CA THR A 270 14.48 -13.08 -1.23
C THR A 270 14.25 -12.18 -2.44
N MET A 271 15.29 -11.88 -3.22
CA MET A 271 15.17 -11.10 -4.46
C MET A 271 14.15 -11.71 -5.42
N LYS A 272 14.22 -13.03 -5.64
CA LYS A 272 13.24 -13.77 -6.46
C LYS A 272 11.81 -13.64 -5.93
N ASN A 273 11.61 -13.78 -4.61
CA ASN A 273 10.29 -13.69 -3.99
C ASN A 273 9.71 -12.27 -4.00
N LEU A 274 10.57 -11.25 -3.98
CA LEU A 274 10.19 -9.85 -4.02
C LEU A 274 10.02 -9.29 -5.44
N ASP A 275 10.26 -10.11 -6.48
CA ASP A 275 10.19 -9.69 -7.89
C ASP A 275 11.07 -8.43 -8.13
N THR A 276 12.29 -8.47 -7.57
CA THR A 276 13.27 -7.38 -7.68
C THR A 276 14.62 -7.92 -8.13
N ASP A 277 15.15 -7.35 -9.21
CA ASP A 277 16.47 -7.62 -9.76
C ASP A 277 17.52 -6.59 -9.31
N HIS A 278 17.04 -5.42 -8.85
CA HIS A 278 17.86 -4.33 -8.36
C HIS A 278 17.34 -3.78 -7.04
N TRP A 279 18.25 -3.66 -6.09
CA TRP A 279 18.02 -2.98 -4.82
C TRP A 279 19.22 -2.06 -4.55
N ASP A 280 19.08 -1.11 -3.65
CA ASP A 280 20.13 -0.17 -3.23
C ASP A 280 20.21 -0.01 -1.70
N ALA A 281 19.28 -0.65 -0.99
CA ALA A 281 19.31 -0.76 0.46
C ALA A 281 18.74 -2.11 0.94
N VAL A 282 19.00 -2.47 2.19
CA VAL A 282 18.51 -3.68 2.86
C VAL A 282 17.84 -3.30 4.16
N PHE A 283 16.64 -3.82 4.40
CA PHE A 283 15.91 -3.69 5.65
C PHE A 283 15.85 -5.04 6.37
N ILE A 284 16.14 -5.06 7.66
CA ILE A 284 16.21 -6.28 8.46
C ILE A 284 15.40 -6.09 9.76
N PRO A 285 14.21 -6.69 9.88
CA PRO A 285 13.49 -6.73 11.14
C PRO A 285 14.19 -7.70 12.11
N ILE A 286 14.34 -7.29 13.35
CA ILE A 286 15.05 -8.04 14.38
C ILE A 286 14.13 -8.24 15.58
N ASN A 287 13.90 -9.50 15.92
CA ASN A 287 13.17 -9.91 17.12
C ASN A 287 14.16 -10.41 18.18
N GLU A 288 14.58 -9.55 19.09
CA GLU A 288 15.52 -9.93 20.14
C GLU A 288 14.81 -10.78 21.19
N ASN A 289 15.15 -12.07 21.22
CA ASN A 289 14.64 -13.07 22.16
C ASN A 289 13.11 -13.20 22.18
N GLN A 290 12.41 -12.88 21.08
CA GLN A 290 10.94 -12.85 21.04
C GLN A 290 10.33 -11.82 22.02
N LEU A 291 11.14 -10.88 22.51
CA LEU A 291 10.75 -9.91 23.53
C LEU A 291 10.68 -8.47 23.03
N HIS A 292 11.44 -8.15 21.99
CA HIS A 292 11.55 -6.78 21.54
C HIS A 292 11.88 -6.70 20.05
N TRP A 293 11.14 -5.85 19.35
CA TRP A 293 11.35 -5.57 17.94
C TRP A 293 12.16 -4.30 17.75
N TYR A 294 13.18 -4.40 16.89
CA TYR A 294 13.86 -3.27 16.31
C TYR A 294 14.27 -3.61 14.87
N SER A 295 14.92 -2.69 14.18
CA SER A 295 15.32 -2.91 12.77
C SER A 295 16.73 -2.45 12.50
N ALA A 296 17.40 -3.10 11.57
CA ALA A 296 18.61 -2.60 10.94
C ALA A 296 18.34 -2.19 9.49
N TYR A 297 19.08 -1.19 9.01
CA TYR A 297 19.02 -0.69 7.65
C TYR A 297 20.43 -0.47 7.11
N ILE A 298 20.70 -1.01 5.92
CA ILE A 298 21.97 -0.85 5.20
C ILE A 298 21.65 -0.10 3.91
N ASP A 299 22.18 1.10 3.74
CA ASP A 299 21.99 1.94 2.55
C ASP A 299 23.30 2.03 1.76
N PHE A 300 23.36 1.42 0.58
CA PHE A 300 24.56 1.43 -0.25
C PHE A 300 24.78 2.77 -0.96
N ARG A 301 23.71 3.56 -1.16
CA ARG A 301 23.82 4.88 -1.81
C ARG A 301 24.36 5.92 -0.87
N LEU A 302 23.86 5.92 0.36
CA LEU A 302 24.31 6.83 1.41
C LEU A 302 25.50 6.28 2.19
N LYS A 303 25.88 5.02 1.96
CA LYS A 303 26.93 4.29 2.69
C LYS A 303 26.70 4.32 4.20
N ARG A 304 25.49 3.94 4.63
CA ARG A 304 25.07 3.97 6.04
C ARG A 304 24.65 2.58 6.51
N ILE A 305 24.99 2.26 7.75
CA ILE A 305 24.43 1.14 8.50
C ILE A 305 23.81 1.71 9.77
N GLU A 306 22.52 1.54 9.94
CA GLU A 306 21.74 2.16 11.01
C GLU A 306 20.92 1.11 11.75
N ILE A 307 20.87 1.22 13.08
CA ILE A 307 20.01 0.40 13.92
C ILE A 307 18.97 1.30 14.58
N PHE A 308 17.70 1.01 14.33
CA PHE A 308 16.56 1.77 14.80
C PHE A 308 15.83 0.99 15.90
N ASP A 309 16.00 1.42 17.14
CA ASP A 309 15.39 0.82 18.33
C ASP A 309 14.52 1.87 19.05
N SER A 310 13.21 1.64 19.10
CA SER A 310 12.24 2.58 19.67
C SER A 310 12.19 2.59 21.20
N LEU A 311 12.94 1.73 21.90
CA LEU A 311 13.04 1.79 23.37
C LEU A 311 13.95 2.93 23.83
N GLU A 312 13.35 3.93 24.47
CA GLU A 312 14.06 5.07 25.07
C GLU A 312 15.17 4.62 26.03
N THR A 313 14.90 3.61 26.86
CA THR A 313 15.89 3.07 27.82
C THR A 313 17.16 2.59 27.13
N THR A 314 17.04 1.99 25.93
CA THR A 314 18.20 1.59 25.12
C THR A 314 18.98 2.81 24.65
N CYS A 315 18.29 3.84 24.14
CA CYS A 315 18.91 5.08 23.69
C CYS A 315 19.69 5.77 24.81
N VAL A 316 19.04 6.01 25.95
CA VAL A 316 19.62 6.69 27.11
C VAL A 316 20.83 5.90 27.62
N THR A 317 20.70 4.58 27.73
CA THR A 317 21.79 3.71 28.20
C THR A 317 23.00 3.74 27.25
N ASN A 318 22.80 3.95 25.95
CA ASN A 318 23.88 3.98 24.96
C ASN A 318 24.59 5.33 24.88
N ARG A 319 23.88 6.44 25.09
CA ARG A 319 24.38 7.80 24.85
C ARG A 319 25.65 8.13 25.65
N ASP A 320 25.71 7.67 26.89
CA ASP A 320 26.81 7.99 27.80
C ASP A 320 27.92 6.92 27.82
N LYS A 321 27.78 5.88 26.98
CA LYS A 321 28.74 4.76 26.93
C LYS A 321 29.74 4.94 25.79
N PRO A 322 31.02 4.60 26.02
CA PRO A 322 31.97 4.38 24.93
C PRO A 322 31.38 3.44 23.89
N LEU A 323 31.67 3.68 22.60
CA LEU A 323 31.16 2.88 21.47
C LEU A 323 31.27 1.36 21.70
N SER A 324 32.41 0.89 22.23
CA SER A 324 32.66 -0.53 22.53
C SER A 324 31.72 -1.14 23.57
N LEU A 325 31.05 -0.31 24.38
CA LEU A 325 30.12 -0.69 25.44
C LEU A 325 28.65 -0.38 25.10
N GLN A 326 28.38 0.24 23.95
CA GLN A 326 27.01 0.51 23.51
C GLN A 326 26.28 -0.81 23.20
N LYS A 327 25.01 -0.89 23.56
CA LYS A 327 24.07 -1.92 23.10
C LYS A 327 24.07 -1.92 21.58
N ASN A 328 23.93 -3.11 20.99
CA ASN A 328 23.98 -3.38 19.55
C ASN A 328 25.36 -3.26 18.89
N MET A 329 26.45 -2.92 19.59
CA MET A 329 27.77 -2.88 18.95
C MET A 329 28.19 -4.25 18.36
N LYS A 330 27.87 -5.36 19.04
CA LYS A 330 28.11 -6.71 18.50
C LYS A 330 27.34 -6.97 17.20
N LEU A 331 26.07 -6.54 17.18
CA LEU A 331 25.22 -6.64 16.00
C LEU A 331 25.76 -5.77 14.87
N MET A 332 26.23 -4.54 15.16
CA MET A 332 26.83 -3.65 14.17
C MET A 332 28.01 -4.31 13.46
N LEU A 333 28.89 -5.01 14.18
CA LEU A 333 30.00 -5.76 13.55
C LEU A 333 29.51 -6.84 12.59
N VAL A 334 28.42 -7.54 12.92
CA VAL A 334 27.80 -8.53 12.03
C VAL A 334 27.19 -7.84 10.80
N LEU A 335 26.54 -6.69 10.99
CA LEU A 335 25.96 -5.91 9.89
C LEU A 335 27.04 -5.34 8.96
N MET A 336 28.19 -4.91 9.49
CA MET A 336 29.34 -4.51 8.69
C MET A 336 29.83 -5.67 7.81
N TRP A 337 30.02 -6.86 8.40
CA TRP A 337 30.36 -8.05 7.61
C TRP A 337 29.31 -8.36 6.54
N LEU A 338 28.03 -8.32 6.91
CA LEU A 338 26.94 -8.58 5.97
C LEU A 338 26.96 -7.57 4.82
N THR A 339 27.26 -6.31 5.11
CA THR A 339 27.40 -5.25 4.10
C THR A 339 28.54 -5.53 3.14
N GLU A 340 29.69 -6.05 3.60
CA GLU A 340 30.79 -6.47 2.72
C GLU A 340 30.38 -7.65 1.81
N VAL A 341 29.68 -8.65 2.36
CA VAL A 341 29.15 -9.81 1.59
C VAL A 341 28.16 -9.34 0.52
N LEU A 342 27.25 -8.47 0.91
CA LEU A 342 26.24 -7.90 0.03
C LEU A 342 26.83 -6.97 -1.02
N GLY A 343 27.87 -6.20 -0.68
CA GLY A 343 28.65 -5.40 -1.64
C GLY A 343 29.20 -6.28 -2.77
N ARG A 344 29.80 -7.43 -2.43
CA ARG A 344 30.27 -8.40 -3.45
C ARG A 344 29.14 -8.91 -4.34
N LEU A 345 27.97 -9.20 -3.78
CA LEU A 345 26.79 -9.62 -4.56
C LEU A 345 26.36 -8.54 -5.57
N ARG A 346 26.56 -7.27 -5.25
CA ARG A 346 26.29 -6.11 -6.11
C ARG A 346 27.41 -5.80 -7.11
N GLY A 347 28.56 -6.46 -7.00
CA GLY A 347 29.77 -6.09 -7.75
C GLY A 347 30.48 -4.84 -7.21
N GLU A 348 30.18 -4.44 -5.98
CA GLU A 348 30.79 -3.30 -5.29
C GLU A 348 31.90 -3.79 -4.33
N GLN A 349 33.01 -3.04 -4.24
CA GLN A 349 34.01 -3.28 -3.21
C GLN A 349 33.66 -2.49 -1.95
N VAL A 350 33.29 -3.20 -0.89
CA VAL A 350 33.03 -2.63 0.43
C VAL A 350 34.00 -3.25 1.42
N MET A 351 34.72 -2.40 2.17
CA MET A 351 35.69 -2.81 3.18
C MET A 351 35.49 -1.96 4.43
N LEU A 352 34.86 -2.56 5.45
CA LEU A 352 34.47 -1.91 6.70
C LEU A 352 35.32 -2.43 7.87
N LYS A 353 35.60 -3.72 7.87
CA LYS A 353 36.34 -4.37 8.94
C LYS A 353 37.76 -3.81 9.02
N ASN A 354 38.16 -3.38 10.22
CA ASN A 354 39.49 -2.83 10.52
C ASN A 354 39.91 -1.68 9.61
N ASN A 355 38.94 -1.00 8.99
CA ASN A 355 39.20 0.13 8.11
C ASN A 355 38.75 1.43 8.81
N PRO A 356 39.64 2.11 9.56
CA PRO A 356 39.30 3.38 10.20
C PRO A 356 39.06 4.52 9.19
N GLU A 357 39.48 4.34 7.94
CA GLU A 357 39.31 5.31 6.85
C GLU A 357 38.08 5.01 5.97
N THR A 358 37.20 4.10 6.43
CA THR A 358 35.96 3.81 5.69
C THR A 358 35.09 5.06 5.59
N ASP A 359 34.48 5.26 4.42
CA ASP A 359 33.52 6.35 4.19
C ASP A 359 32.09 5.97 4.57
N TRP A 360 31.91 4.79 5.16
CA TRP A 360 30.63 4.31 5.67
C TRP A 360 30.36 4.83 7.08
N VAL A 361 29.14 5.30 7.31
CA VAL A 361 28.66 5.71 8.63
C VAL A 361 27.96 4.53 9.30
N CYS A 362 28.41 4.13 10.48
CA CYS A 362 27.86 3.00 11.23
C CYS A 362 27.27 3.49 12.56
N GLU A 363 25.95 3.55 12.65
CA GLU A 363 25.21 4.05 13.82
C GLU A 363 24.54 2.89 14.58
N PRO A 364 25.16 2.37 15.67
CA PRO A 364 24.60 1.26 16.44
C PRO A 364 23.30 1.62 17.17
N HIS A 365 22.96 2.91 17.22
CA HIS A 365 21.69 3.42 17.72
C HIS A 365 21.34 4.75 17.05
N SER A 366 20.60 4.68 15.95
CA SER A 366 20.09 5.87 15.26
C SER A 366 18.86 6.42 15.98
N MET A 367 18.77 7.75 16.10
CA MET A 367 17.65 8.41 16.76
C MET A 367 16.34 8.18 16.01
N VAL A 368 15.34 7.69 16.72
CA VAL A 368 13.97 7.47 16.21
C VAL A 368 12.94 7.92 17.24
N PRO A 369 11.68 8.18 16.84
CA PRO A 369 10.61 8.39 17.79
C PRO A 369 10.45 7.20 18.73
N PHE A 370 10.47 7.46 20.03
CA PHE A 370 10.36 6.42 21.04
C PHE A 370 8.93 5.92 21.16
N GLN A 371 8.80 4.63 21.46
CA GLN A 371 7.52 4.06 21.82
C GLN A 371 7.20 4.39 23.29
N PRO A 372 5.96 4.76 23.63
CA PRO A 372 5.57 5.03 25.01
C PRO A 372 5.15 3.77 25.79
N ASN A 373 5.10 2.60 25.15
CA ASN A 373 4.67 1.34 25.76
C ASN A 373 5.58 0.17 25.35
N SER A 374 5.33 -1.01 25.90
CA SER A 374 6.15 -2.22 25.69
C SER A 374 5.71 -3.10 24.52
N TYR A 375 4.57 -2.81 23.87
CA TYR A 375 3.94 -3.71 22.91
C TYR A 375 3.91 -3.20 21.47
N ASP A 376 4.19 -1.91 21.25
CA ASP A 376 4.18 -1.27 19.93
C ASP A 376 5.52 -1.38 19.19
N CYS A 377 6.52 -2.10 19.73
CA CYS A 377 7.87 -2.18 19.14
C CYS A 377 7.82 -2.73 17.72
N GLY A 378 6.98 -3.74 17.48
CA GLY A 378 6.77 -4.30 16.15
C GLY A 378 6.07 -3.33 15.19
N VAL A 379 5.13 -2.51 15.71
CA VAL A 379 4.45 -1.48 14.91
C VAL A 379 5.43 -0.36 14.55
N HIS A 380 6.27 0.08 15.48
CA HIS A 380 7.37 1.02 15.21
C HIS A 380 8.34 0.48 14.17
N CYS A 381 8.75 -0.78 14.27
CA CYS A 381 9.64 -1.43 13.29
C CYS A 381 9.05 -1.41 11.88
N LEU A 382 7.76 -1.73 11.73
CA LEU A 382 7.05 -1.59 10.44
C LEU A 382 6.97 -0.13 9.97
N TRP A 383 6.75 0.81 10.90
CA TRP A 383 6.73 2.23 10.57
C TRP A 383 8.10 2.79 10.17
N HIS A 384 9.19 2.26 10.74
CA HIS A 384 10.56 2.54 10.26
C HIS A 384 10.67 2.15 8.78
N LEU A 385 10.25 0.95 8.40
CA LEU A 385 10.26 0.51 7.00
C LEU A 385 9.46 1.44 6.09
N ARG A 386 8.24 1.85 6.49
CA ARG A 386 7.44 2.82 5.72
C ARG A 386 8.19 4.14 5.49
N HIS A 387 8.83 4.67 6.52
CA HIS A 387 9.64 5.89 6.41
C HIS A 387 10.84 5.70 5.48
N LEU A 388 11.53 4.58 5.57
CA LEU A 388 12.69 4.28 4.74
C LEU A 388 12.30 4.12 3.27
N LEU A 389 11.18 3.46 2.98
CA LEU A 389 10.67 3.33 1.61
C LEU A 389 10.29 4.69 1.00
N GLN A 390 9.68 5.58 1.78
CA GLN A 390 9.22 6.89 1.30
C GLN A 390 10.33 7.95 1.26
N TYR A 391 11.18 8.01 2.29
CA TYR A 391 12.10 9.12 2.54
C TYR A 391 13.58 8.72 2.60
N ARG A 392 13.92 7.43 2.57
CA ARG A 392 15.28 6.88 2.79
C ARG A 392 15.88 7.16 4.17
N GLN A 393 15.09 7.72 5.08
CA GLN A 393 15.49 8.03 6.45
C GLN A 393 14.25 8.11 7.33
N ILE A 394 14.42 7.93 8.63
CA ILE A 394 13.33 8.10 9.59
C ILE A 394 13.22 9.59 9.94
N LYS A 395 12.18 10.23 9.40
CA LYS A 395 11.82 11.60 9.79
C LYS A 395 11.07 11.62 11.14
N PRO A 396 11.56 12.35 12.16
CA PRO A 396 10.82 12.55 13.40
C PRO A 396 9.66 13.54 13.21
N GLY A 397 8.55 13.33 13.93
CA GLY A 397 7.49 14.34 14.14
C GLY A 397 6.65 14.75 12.91
N SER A 398 6.06 15.95 13.01
CA SER A 398 5.07 16.58 12.11
C SER A 398 5.52 16.83 10.66
N LEU A 399 6.77 16.50 10.34
CA LEU A 399 7.36 16.65 9.00
C LEU A 399 7.07 15.47 8.08
N ALA A 400 6.52 14.37 8.60
CA ALA A 400 6.04 13.27 7.79
C ALA A 400 4.67 13.62 7.19
N GLU A 401 4.45 13.25 5.92
CA GLU A 401 3.15 13.35 5.27
C GLU A 401 2.04 12.72 6.14
N LEU A 402 0.83 13.27 6.04
CA LEU A 402 -0.35 12.85 6.79
C LEU A 402 -0.51 11.32 6.69
N GLY A 403 -0.33 10.62 7.81
CA GLY A 403 -0.42 9.15 7.87
C GLY A 403 0.90 8.40 8.04
N LEU A 404 2.06 9.05 7.92
CA LEU A 404 3.34 8.41 8.28
C LEU A 404 3.87 8.87 9.63
N ALA A 405 3.46 10.03 10.16
CA ALA A 405 3.91 10.52 11.45
C ALA A 405 3.79 9.48 12.59
N PHE A 406 4.85 9.37 13.38
CA PHE A 406 4.83 8.67 14.67
C PHE A 406 3.98 9.46 15.66
N THR A 407 3.22 8.74 16.49
CA THR A 407 2.31 9.30 17.49
C THR A 407 2.52 8.60 18.82
N ASP A 408 2.15 9.25 19.92
CA ASP A 408 2.22 8.66 21.27
C ASP A 408 1.22 7.49 21.46
N ASN A 409 0.34 7.28 20.49
CA ASN A 409 -0.54 6.12 20.44
C ASN A 409 -0.50 5.52 19.04
N MET A 410 -0.08 4.26 18.93
CA MET A 410 0.05 3.56 17.64
C MET A 410 -1.21 2.77 17.25
N VAL A 411 -2.34 2.95 17.94
CA VAL A 411 -3.59 2.24 17.62
C VAL A 411 -4.12 2.54 16.23
N GLY A 412 -4.00 3.79 15.77
CA GLY A 412 -4.34 4.16 14.39
C GLY A 412 -3.48 3.41 13.37
N LYS A 413 -2.20 3.18 13.68
CA LYS A 413 -1.27 2.43 12.83
C LYS A 413 -1.63 0.95 12.82
N ARG A 414 -1.98 0.37 13.97
CA ARG A 414 -2.50 -1.01 14.07
C ARG A 414 -3.77 -1.20 13.24
N ALA A 415 -4.71 -0.26 13.33
CA ALA A 415 -5.95 -0.29 12.54
C ALA A 415 -5.67 -0.25 11.03
N ARG A 416 -4.70 0.55 10.59
CA ARG A 416 -4.26 0.60 9.19
C ARG A 416 -3.63 -0.71 8.72
N LEU A 417 -2.76 -1.30 9.52
CA LEU A 417 -2.17 -2.62 9.23
C LEU A 417 -3.28 -3.68 9.11
N ALA A 418 -4.19 -3.73 10.08
CA ALA A 418 -5.30 -4.68 10.06
C ALA A 418 -6.18 -4.50 8.81
N GLY A 419 -6.57 -3.26 8.50
CA GLY A 419 -7.33 -2.94 7.29
C GLY A 419 -6.59 -3.37 6.03
N GLU A 420 -5.32 -3.01 5.90
CA GLU A 420 -4.49 -3.36 4.75
C GLU A 420 -4.36 -4.87 4.52
N LEU A 421 -4.28 -5.66 5.59
CA LEU A 421 -4.20 -7.12 5.49
C LEU A 421 -5.54 -7.73 5.05
N LEU A 422 -6.67 -7.22 5.55
CA LEU A 422 -8.01 -7.66 5.13
C LEU A 422 -8.31 -7.32 3.67
N ARG A 423 -7.85 -6.15 3.22
CA ARG A 423 -7.92 -5.72 1.81
C ARG A 423 -7.26 -6.73 0.89
N ASP A 424 -6.05 -7.17 1.23
CA ASP A 424 -5.32 -8.18 0.46
C ASP A 424 -5.98 -9.57 0.47
N CYS A 425 -6.77 -9.90 1.51
CA CYS A 425 -7.61 -11.09 1.51
C CYS A 425 -8.83 -10.97 0.58
N GLY A 426 -9.10 -9.80 0.02
CA GLY A 426 -10.34 -9.49 -0.69
C GLY A 426 -11.56 -9.65 0.21
N LEU A 427 -11.39 -9.39 1.51
CA LEU A 427 -12.49 -9.26 2.47
C LEU A 427 -13.03 -7.82 2.50
N GLU A 428 -12.58 -6.99 1.55
CA GLU A 428 -13.27 -5.77 1.16
C GLU A 428 -14.65 -6.13 0.60
N ASP A 429 -15.63 -6.00 1.49
CA ASP A 429 -17.00 -5.61 1.21
C ASP A 429 -18.02 -6.67 0.78
N GLY A 430 -18.93 -6.96 1.72
CA GLY A 430 -20.19 -7.67 1.50
C GLY A 430 -20.30 -9.01 2.23
N GLN A 431 -19.17 -9.63 2.55
CA GLN A 431 -19.14 -10.93 3.26
C GLN A 431 -19.10 -10.80 4.78
N LEU A 432 -18.59 -9.68 5.29
CA LEU A 432 -18.58 -9.36 6.72
C LEU A 432 -19.22 -7.98 6.89
N PRO A 433 -20.43 -7.87 7.48
CA PRO A 433 -21.06 -6.58 7.68
C PRO A 433 -20.17 -5.73 8.61
N SER A 434 -19.73 -4.55 8.14
CA SER A 434 -19.07 -3.47 8.92
C SER A 434 -17.55 -3.54 9.22
N LEU A 435 -16.72 -4.26 8.43
CA LEU A 435 -15.30 -4.48 8.77
C LEU A 435 -14.23 -3.60 8.14
N SER A 436 -14.55 -2.60 7.33
CA SER A 436 -13.47 -1.78 6.77
C SER A 436 -13.01 -0.74 7.80
N LEU A 437 -11.80 -0.91 8.35
CA LEU A 437 -11.14 0.15 9.11
C LEU A 437 -10.51 1.20 8.19
N CYS A 438 -10.39 0.92 6.88
CA CYS A 438 -9.72 1.75 5.86
C CYS A 438 -10.09 1.38 4.41
#